data_AF-A0A2M7GJV9-F1
#
_entry.id   AF-A0A2M7GJV9-F1
#
_cell.length_a   1.000
_cell.length_b   1.000
_cell.length_c   1.000
_cell.angle_alpha   90.00
_cell.angle_beta   90.00
_cell.angle_gamma   90.00
#
_symmetry.space_group_name_H-M   'P 1'
#
loop_
_entity.id
_entity.type
_entity.pdbx_description
1 polymer ?
#
loop_
_entity_poly.entity_id
_entity_poly.type
_entity_poly.pdbx_seq_one_letter_code
_entity_poly.pdbx_strand_id
1 'polypeptide(L)' 'MDTNELLAAINMAISEMDERPEDMHEVHMRLIELLDQLRATGADLPTDLVELERRLSEDVEGVPVDSEKDPGPLG' A
#
# COMPACT_ATOMS: atom_id res chain seq x y z
N MET A 1 6.48 -8.71 15.95
CA MET A 1 5.57 -9.52 15.13
C MET A 1 6.43 -10.36 14.22
N ASP A 2 6.08 -11.63 14.08
CA ASP A 2 6.67 -12.48 13.05
C ASP A 2 6.02 -12.22 11.68
N THR A 3 6.68 -12.62 10.59
CA THR A 3 6.19 -12.42 9.21
C THR A 3 4.75 -12.93 9.01
N ASN A 4 4.38 -14.07 9.61
CA ASN A 4 3.01 -14.60 9.52
C ASN A 4 1.98 -13.71 10.22
N GLU A 5 2.34 -13.09 11.35
CA GLU A 5 1.46 -12.16 12.07
C GLU A 5 1.27 -10.86 11.27
N LEU A 6 2.34 -10.38 10.63
CA LEU A 6 2.28 -9.22 9.74
C LEU A 6 1.36 -9.49 8.54
N LEU A 7 1.51 -10.64 7.88
CA LEU A 7 0.64 -11.03 6.77
C LEU A 7 -0.83 -11.15 7.20
N ALA A 8 -1.11 -11.69 8.39
CA ALA A 8 -2.47 -11.75 8.92
C ALA A 8 -3.02 -10.34 9.18
N ALA A 9 -2.23 -9.45 9.79
CA ALA A 9 -2.62 -8.07 10.05
C ALA A 9 -2.87 -7.28 8.76
N ILE A 10 -2.03 -7.48 7.73
CA ILE A 10 -2.22 -6.91 6.40
C ILE A 10 -3.55 -7.36 5.82
N ASN A 11 -3.83 -8.66 5.79
CA ASN A 11 -5.11 -9.16 5.27
C ASN A 11 -6.32 -8.60 6.03
N MET A 12 -6.23 -8.43 7.35
CA MET A 12 -7.29 -7.79 8.13
C MET A 12 -7.49 -6.32 7.74
N ALA A 13 -6.41 -5.57 7.55
CA ALA A 13 -6.50 -4.18 7.10
C ALA A 13 -7.17 -4.09 5.72
N ILE A 14 -6.81 -4.97 4.79
CA ILE A 14 -7.42 -5.01 3.45
C ILE A 14 -8.93 -5.25 3.55
N SER A 15 -9.36 -6.25 4.33
CA SER A 15 -10.78 -6.51 4.54
C SER A 15 -11.50 -5.33 5.22
N GLU A 16 -10.85 -4.63 6.15
CA GLU A 16 -11.43 -3.47 6.83
C GLU A 16 -11.66 -2.30 5.86
N MET A 17 -10.80 -2.11 4.85
CA MET A 17 -11.02 -1.12 3.79
C MET A 17 -12.27 -1.42 2.96
N ASP A 18 -12.55 -2.69 2.69
CA ASP A 18 -13.74 -3.13 1.96
C ASP A 18 -15.02 -2.98 2.81
N GLU A 19 -14.93 -3.24 4.12
CA GLU A 19 -16.06 -3.16 5.04
C GLU A 19 -16.38 -1.73 5.51
N ARG A 20 -15.36 -0.86 5.62
CA ARG A 20 -15.44 0.51 6.15
C ARG A 20 -14.72 1.52 5.26
N PRO A 21 -15.28 1.86 4.10
CA PRO A 21 -14.70 2.85 3.20
C PRO A 21 -14.60 4.26 3.83
N GLU A 22 -15.39 4.57 4.87
CA GLU A 22 -15.28 5.82 5.62
C GLU A 22 -13.94 5.97 6.36
N ASP A 23 -13.34 4.85 6.77
CA ASP A 23 -12.08 4.79 7.50
C ASP A 23 -10.89 4.49 6.56
N MET A 24 -11.11 4.50 5.24
CA MET A 24 -10.14 4.06 4.22
C MET A 24 -8.78 4.74 4.36
N HIS A 25 -8.74 6.05 4.64
CA HIS A 25 -7.47 6.76 4.86
C HIS A 25 -6.69 6.25 6.07
N GLU A 26 -7.36 6.01 7.20
CA GLU A 26 -6.73 5.54 8.43
C GLU A 26 -6.24 4.10 8.29
N VAL A 27 -7.08 3.25 7.70
CA VAL A 27 -6.73 1.85 7.42
C VAL A 27 -5.59 1.77 6.39
N HIS A 28 -5.57 2.64 5.37
CA HIS A 28 -4.48 2.71 4.40
C HIS A 28 -3.14 3.09 5.06
N MET A 29 -3.12 4.11 5.93
CA MET A 29 -1.89 4.48 6.64
C MET A 29 -1.34 3.31 7.45
N ARG A 30 -2.24 2.59 8.16
CA ARG A 30 -1.87 1.40 8.91
C ARG A 30 -1.35 0.27 8.00
N LEU A 31 -1.97 0.08 6.83
CA LEU A 31 -1.53 -0.91 5.84
C LEU A 31 -0.10 -0.62 5.36
N ILE A 32 0.23 0.64 5.03
CA ILE A 32 1.59 1.02 4.64
C ILE A 32 2.59 0.74 5.77
N GLU A 33 2.27 1.09 7.02
CA GLU A 33 3.14 0.78 8.16
C GLU A 33 3.40 -0.73 8.32
N LEU A 34 2.38 -1.57 8.07
CA LEU A 34 2.52 -3.03 8.12
C LEU A 34 3.37 -3.56 6.96
N LEU A 35 3.22 -3.01 5.76
CA LEU A 35 4.03 -3.36 4.59
C LEU A 35 5.50 -2.97 4.79
N ASP A 36 5.77 -1.80 5.36
CA ASP A 36 7.12 -1.36 5.71
C ASP A 36 7.77 -2.24 6.78
N GLN A 37 7.00 -2.64 7.80
CA GLN A 37 7.46 -3.62 8.78
C GLN A 37 7.78 -4.97 8.12
N LEU A 38 6.96 -5.42 7.17
CA LEU A 38 7.20 -6.65 6.41
C LEU A 38 8.48 -6.53 5.57
N ARG A 39 8.68 -5.42 4.85
CA ARG A 39 9.94 -5.11 4.13
C ARG A 39 11.15 -5.15 5.07
N ALA A 40 11.01 -4.59 6.28
CA ALA A 40 12.07 -4.55 7.27
C ALA A 40 12.47 -5.93 7.81
N THR A 41 11.61 -6.95 7.70
CA THR A 41 11.98 -8.34 8.03
C THR A 41 12.96 -8.95 7.01
N GLY A 42 13.17 -8.29 5.87
CA GLY A 42 13.97 -8.80 4.76
C GLY A 42 13.23 -9.83 3.89
N ALA A 43 11.92 -10.00 4.11
CA ALA A 43 11.05 -10.79 3.25
C ALA A 43 10.69 -9.99 1.99
N ASP A 44 10.75 -10.64 0.83
CA ASP A 44 10.20 -10.07 -0.40
C ASP A 44 8.69 -9.90 -0.25
N LEU A 45 8.16 -8.72 -0.61
CA LEU A 45 6.72 -8.52 -0.64
C LEU A 45 6.10 -9.32 -1.78
N PRO A 46 4.99 -10.05 -1.51
CA PRO A 46 4.16 -10.61 -2.56
C PRO A 46 3.73 -9.54 -3.57
N THR A 47 3.75 -9.88 -4.86
CA THR A 47 3.36 -8.98 -5.95
C THR A 47 1.95 -8.43 -5.77
N ASP A 48 1.02 -9.24 -5.25
CA ASP A 48 -0.36 -8.82 -4.99
C ASP A 48 -0.43 -7.65 -4.00
N LEU A 49 0.44 -7.62 -2.99
CA LEU A 49 0.49 -6.53 -2.01
C LEU A 49 1.12 -5.26 -2.57
N VAL A 50 2.12 -5.41 -3.46
CA VAL A 50 2.73 -4.26 -4.16
C VAL A 50 1.72 -3.60 -5.10
N GLU A 51 0.94 -4.41 -5.83
CA GLU A 51 -0.10 -3.88 -6.72
C GLU A 51 -1.24 -3.24 -5.92
N LEU A 52 -1.59 -3.80 -4.76
CA LEU A 52 -2.58 -3.19 -3.87
C LEU A 52 -2.11 -1.83 -3.34
N GLU A 53 -0.89 -1.74 -2.83
CA GLU A 53 -0.30 -0.47 -2.36
C GLU A 53 -0.34 0.59 -3.46
N ARG A 54 0.03 0.21 -4.69
CA ARG A 54 -0.03 1.11 -5.86
C ARG A 54 -1.44 1.63 -6.12
N ARG A 55 -2.44 0.75 -6.14
CA ARG A 55 -3.85 1.09 -6.36
C ARG A 55 -4.40 1.98 -5.24
N LEU A 56 -4.04 1.69 -4.00
CA LEU A 56 -4.51 2.46 -2.84
C LEU A 56 -3.88 3.86 -2.80
N SER A 57 -2.61 4.02 -3.20
CA SER A 57 -2.01 5.35 -3.34
C SER A 57 -2.76 6.20 -4.39
N GLU A 58 -3.18 5.61 -5.52
CA GLU A 58 -4.02 6.30 -6.51
C GLU A 58 -5.38 6.71 -5.94
N ASP A 59 -6.07 5.81 -5.23
CA ASP A 59 -7.41 6.03 -4.69
C ASP A 59 -7.42 7.00 -3.50
N VAL A 60 -6.38 6.98 -2.66
CA VAL A 60 -6.31 7.74 -1.39
C VAL A 60 -5.62 9.10 -1.58
N GLU A 61 -4.55 9.19 -2.36
CA GLU A 61 -3.84 10.46 -2.57
C GLU A 61 -4.38 11.25 -3.77
N GLY A 62 -5.14 10.60 -4.66
CA GLY A 62 -5.60 11.23 -5.91
C GLY A 62 -4.43 11.66 -6.82
N VAL A 63 -3.22 11.17 -6.55
CA VAL A 63 -2.02 11.47 -7.33
C VAL A 63 -1.92 10.40 -8.42
N PRO A 64 -2.10 10.76 -9.70
CA PRO A 64 -1.85 9.81 -10.78
C PRO A 64 -0.37 9.43 -10.78
N VAL A 65 -0.07 8.16 -10.49
CA VAL A 65 1.30 7.60 -10.42
C VAL A 65 2.05 7.60 -11.77
N ASP A 66 1.44 8.16 -12.84
CA ASP A 66 2.02 8.31 -14.17
C ASP A 66 2.44 9.75 -14.54
N SER A 67 2.40 10.74 -13.63
CA SER A 67 2.71 12.13 -13.99
C SER A 67 4.16 12.61 -13.85
N GLU A 68 5.13 11.76 -13.46
CA GLU A 68 6.54 12.21 -13.47
C GLU A 68 7.51 11.18 -14.08
N LYS A 69 7.29 10.89 -15.36
CA LYS A 69 8.40 10.51 -16.25
C LYS A 69 8.23 11.04 -17.67
N ASP A 70 8.01 12.34 -17.80
CA ASP A 70 8.21 13.05 -19.07
C ASP A 70 9.40 14.01 -18.93
N PRO A 71 10.63 13.61 -19.33
CA PRO A 71 11.67 14.59 -19.62
C PRO A 71 11.32 15.27 -20.96
N GLY A 72 10.32 16.15 -20.94
CA GLY A 72 9.97 17.02 -22.06
C GLY A 72 11.11 17.99 -22.37
N PRO A 73 11.27 18.41 -23.64
CA PRO A 73 12.57 18.48 -24.28
C PRO A 73 13.45 19.63 -23.77
N LEU A 74 14.76 19.35 -23.76
CA LEU A 74 15.81 20.37 -23.80
C LEU A 74 15.54 21.30 -24.99
N GLY A 75 15.19 22.56 -24.70
CA GLY A 75 15.00 23.64 -25.66
C GLY A 75 15.33 24.98 -25.04
#